data_AF-A0A4S2GYT5-F1
#
_entry.id   AF-A0A4S2GYT5-F1
#
_cell.length_a   1.000
_cell.length_b   1.000
_cell.length_c   1.000
_cell.angle_alpha   90.00
_cell.angle_beta   90.00
_cell.angle_gamma   90.00
#
_symmetry.space_group_name_H-M   'P 1'
#
loop_
_entity.id
_entity.type
_entity.pdbx_description
1 polymer ?
#
loop_
_entity_poly.entity_id
_entity_poly.type
_entity_poly.pdbx_seq_one_letter_code
_entity_poly.pdbx_strand_id
1 'polypeptide(L)'
;MIRRPPRFSSLWLTAIAAAGAAFLALALVASWVLRDQIYQTFLDPGVPYQTYEVPPAPDYTDPGGWAMKPVAMALTETEPVVFLVHPTTYDGGSQWNAPYDRPQEAEELAGIVLPNYAGPFFAAGAVYAPHYRQAALYAFMNNREDSIQARLKAHEDVQRAFARFLQEIGQDRPFIVVGVGQQGGLHALGVLLDQVAPAPQLRRRLAAAYILEAPVPLDLFAGPLAELPACAEPDQVRCIIAYATIEPGERDRVDALLERGMSWTGDGGLDYVAGRGTLCVNPLLWRTSEDFAPARLHRGGAAAEGLAPGDHPSPLANQTGAQCQNGLLMIETPRSRVLRRPHRLAETRRVPPFNLFYADLEADSVRRMEILTAIMAEEARYAPPLEGVEEVEIAPVKPIDG
;
A
#
# COMPACT_ATOMS: atom_id res chain seq x y z
N MET A 1 12.96 -45.36 67.66
CA MET A 1 11.73 -45.34 66.83
C MET A 1 12.06 -44.69 65.49
N ILE A 2 12.32 -45.47 64.44
CA ILE A 2 12.61 -44.94 63.10
C ILE A 2 11.27 -44.78 62.37
N ARG A 3 10.80 -43.54 62.21
CA ARG A 3 9.59 -43.23 61.42
C ARG A 3 9.91 -43.54 59.94
N ARG A 4 9.25 -44.53 59.37
CA ARG A 4 9.28 -44.77 57.91
C ARG A 4 8.70 -43.54 57.20
N PRO A 5 9.33 -43.05 56.11
CA PRO A 5 8.78 -41.95 55.34
C PRO A 5 7.42 -42.34 54.74
N PRO A 6 6.49 -41.39 54.60
CA PRO A 6 5.18 -41.67 54.03
C PRO A 6 5.34 -42.22 52.61
N ARG A 7 4.82 -43.42 52.36
CA ARG A 7 4.69 -43.99 51.02
C ARG A 7 3.59 -43.21 50.30
N PHE A 8 3.97 -42.23 49.48
CA PHE A 8 3.04 -41.67 48.49
C PHE A 8 2.50 -42.84 47.65
N SER A 9 1.19 -43.09 47.72
CA SER A 9 0.61 -44.18 46.94
C SER A 9 0.71 -43.84 45.45
N SER A 10 0.90 -44.86 44.61
CA SER A 10 0.97 -44.72 43.16
C SER A 10 -0.21 -43.92 42.59
N LEU A 11 -1.38 -43.99 43.24
CA LEU A 11 -2.59 -43.25 42.90
C LEU A 11 -2.43 -41.71 43.01
N TRP A 12 -1.68 -41.21 44.00
CA TRP A 12 -1.41 -39.77 44.14
C TRP A 12 -0.46 -39.28 43.06
N LEU A 13 0.58 -40.06 42.73
CA LEU A 13 1.49 -39.74 41.63
C LEU A 13 0.78 -39.74 40.28
N THR A 14 -0.13 -40.69 40.03
CA THR A 14 -0.96 -40.69 38.81
C THR A 14 -1.94 -39.53 38.77
N ALA A 15 -2.54 -39.13 39.89
CA ALA A 15 -3.45 -37.99 39.94
C ALA A 15 -2.72 -36.66 39.67
N ILE A 16 -1.53 -36.48 40.24
CA ILE A 16 -0.68 -35.31 39.98
C ILE A 16 -0.23 -35.28 38.52
N ALA A 17 0.20 -36.43 37.97
CA ALA A 17 0.58 -36.53 36.57
C ALA A 17 -0.60 -36.22 35.62
N ALA A 18 -1.79 -36.73 35.91
CA ALA A 18 -3.00 -36.46 35.13
C ALA A 18 -3.42 -34.99 35.22
N ALA A 19 -3.38 -34.38 36.42
CA ALA A 19 -3.66 -32.96 36.61
C ALA A 19 -2.63 -32.08 35.87
N GLY A 20 -1.34 -32.44 35.92
CA GLY A 20 -0.28 -31.78 35.17
C GLY A 20 -0.48 -31.87 33.66
N ALA A 21 -0.84 -33.06 33.15
CA ALA A 21 -1.16 -33.25 31.74
C ALA A 21 -2.40 -32.45 31.30
N ALA A 22 -3.45 -32.41 32.12
CA ALA A 22 -4.65 -31.62 31.85
C ALA A 22 -4.34 -30.11 31.86
N PHE A 23 -3.54 -29.63 32.80
CA PHE A 23 -3.08 -28.24 32.85
C PHE A 23 -2.24 -27.88 31.61
N LEU A 24 -1.29 -28.74 31.22
CA LEU A 24 -0.50 -28.54 29.99
C LEU A 24 -1.39 -28.51 28.75
N ALA A 25 -2.36 -29.41 28.64
CA ALA A 25 -3.31 -29.42 27.53
C ALA A 25 -4.15 -28.12 27.48
N LEU A 26 -4.65 -27.66 28.63
CA LEU A 26 -5.37 -26.39 28.72
C LEU A 26 -4.48 -25.20 28.36
N ALA A 27 -3.22 -25.18 28.82
CA ALA A 27 -2.26 -24.14 28.49
C ALA A 27 -1.93 -24.13 26.99
N LEU A 28 -1.78 -25.30 26.35
CA LEU A 28 -1.57 -25.41 24.91
C LEU A 28 -2.79 -24.93 24.11
N VAL A 29 -4.00 -25.32 24.53
CA VAL A 29 -5.25 -24.85 23.91
C VAL A 29 -5.39 -23.34 24.08
N ALA A 30 -5.18 -22.80 25.29
CA ALA A 30 -5.22 -21.37 25.55
C ALA A 30 -4.17 -20.61 24.73
N SER A 31 -2.93 -21.11 24.65
CA SER A 31 -1.87 -20.52 23.82
C SER A 31 -2.23 -20.53 22.33
N TRP A 32 -2.91 -21.57 21.84
CA TRP A 32 -3.34 -21.66 20.45
C TRP A 32 -4.51 -20.71 20.16
N VAL A 33 -5.48 -20.61 21.07
CA VAL A 33 -6.64 -19.70 20.96
C VAL A 33 -6.21 -18.23 21.07
N LEU A 34 -5.28 -17.91 21.98
CA LEU A 34 -4.83 -16.55 22.27
C LEU A 34 -3.62 -16.12 21.46
N ARG A 35 -3.15 -16.93 20.50
CA ARG A 35 -1.89 -16.71 19.76
C ARG A 35 -1.81 -15.32 19.10
N ASP A 36 -2.93 -14.81 18.58
CA ASP A 36 -2.95 -13.51 17.90
C ASP A 36 -2.86 -12.35 18.89
N GLN A 37 -3.47 -12.49 20.08
CA GLN A 37 -3.37 -11.50 21.16
C GLN A 37 -1.97 -11.50 21.78
N ILE A 38 -1.40 -12.68 21.97
CA ILE A 38 -0.01 -12.85 22.44
C ILE A 38 0.94 -12.19 21.44
N TYR A 39 0.77 -12.48 20.14
CA TYR A 39 1.57 -11.88 19.07
C TYR A 39 1.45 -10.36 19.06
N GLN A 40 0.23 -9.82 19.11
CA GLN A 40 0.00 -8.38 19.19
C GLN A 40 0.67 -7.73 20.41
N THR A 41 0.67 -8.43 21.56
CA THR A 41 1.31 -7.91 22.79
C THR A 41 2.81 -7.78 22.62
N PHE A 42 3.46 -8.70 21.90
CA PHE A 42 4.90 -8.61 21.60
C PHE A 42 5.24 -7.50 20.60
N LEU A 43 4.26 -7.02 19.84
CA LEU A 43 4.46 -5.94 18.88
C LEU A 43 4.11 -4.55 19.44
N ASP A 44 3.55 -4.46 20.65
CA ASP A 44 3.28 -3.17 21.31
C ASP A 44 4.61 -2.53 21.77
N PRO A 45 4.93 -1.29 21.33
CA PRO A 45 6.11 -0.57 21.81
C PRO A 45 6.14 -0.32 23.32
N GLY A 46 4.99 -0.41 24.01
CA GLY A 46 4.90 -0.26 25.45
C GLY A 46 5.09 1.17 25.96
N VAL A 47 5.16 2.16 25.05
CA VAL A 47 5.28 3.59 25.35
C VAL A 47 4.13 4.36 24.67
N PRO A 48 3.44 5.28 25.37
CA PRO A 48 2.44 6.14 24.73
C PRO A 48 3.07 7.00 23.63
N TYR A 49 2.34 7.22 22.53
CA TYR A 49 2.89 7.93 21.37
C TYR A 49 3.23 9.39 21.69
N GLN A 50 2.53 10.01 22.64
CA GLN A 50 2.74 11.41 23.03
C GLN A 50 4.10 11.64 23.71
N THR A 51 4.68 10.59 24.29
CA THR A 51 6.01 10.60 24.92
C THR A 51 7.06 9.85 24.10
N TYR A 52 6.65 9.29 22.96
CA TYR A 52 7.52 8.53 22.07
C TYR A 52 8.44 9.46 21.27
N GLU A 53 9.73 9.14 21.25
CA GLU A 53 10.69 9.84 20.41
C GLU A 53 10.63 9.26 18.99
N VAL A 54 10.00 10.02 18.08
CA VAL A 54 9.91 9.64 16.67
C VAL A 54 11.32 9.69 16.04
N PRO A 55 11.75 8.66 15.29
CA PRO A 55 13.02 8.66 14.59
C PRO A 55 13.20 9.88 13.66
N PRO A 56 14.45 10.24 13.33
CA PRO A 56 14.72 11.28 12.33
C PRO A 56 14.00 11.01 11.00
N ALA A 57 13.49 12.07 10.40
CA ALA A 57 12.86 12.01 9.09
C ALA A 57 13.89 11.72 7.99
N PRO A 58 13.53 11.00 6.92
CA PRO A 58 14.36 10.90 5.72
C PRO A 58 14.53 12.26 5.05
N ASP A 59 15.73 12.52 4.52
CA ASP A 59 15.99 13.63 3.60
C ASP A 59 15.78 13.16 2.16
N TYR A 60 14.71 13.62 1.51
CA TYR A 60 14.38 13.23 0.14
C TYR A 60 15.23 13.92 -0.93
N THR A 61 16.11 14.86 -0.55
CA THR A 61 17.14 15.40 -1.44
C THR A 61 18.33 14.46 -1.58
N ASP A 62 18.53 13.56 -0.62
CA ASP A 62 19.54 12.50 -0.62
C ASP A 62 18.98 11.23 -1.29
N PRO A 63 19.71 10.56 -2.20
CA PRO A 63 19.40 9.19 -2.63
C PRO A 63 19.07 8.23 -1.49
N GLY A 64 19.69 8.36 -0.32
CA GLY A 64 19.41 7.51 0.87
C GLY A 64 17.98 7.62 1.42
N GLY A 65 17.24 8.68 1.06
CA GLY A 65 15.82 8.82 1.38
C GLY A 65 14.89 7.94 0.53
N TRP A 66 15.43 7.19 -0.43
CA TRP A 66 14.65 6.44 -1.41
C TRP A 66 15.06 4.97 -1.43
N ALA A 67 14.08 4.07 -1.31
CA ALA A 67 14.27 2.64 -1.51
C ALA A 67 14.52 2.31 -2.98
N MET A 68 13.94 3.12 -3.88
CA MET A 68 14.20 3.08 -5.31
C MET A 68 14.13 4.49 -5.86
N LYS A 69 15.15 4.89 -6.61
CA LYS A 69 15.17 6.16 -7.31
C LYS A 69 15.96 5.98 -8.60
N PRO A 70 15.41 6.37 -9.76
CA PRO A 70 16.16 6.31 -11.01
C PRO A 70 17.33 7.30 -10.96
N VAL A 71 18.41 6.94 -11.65
CA VAL A 71 19.53 7.85 -11.86
C VAL A 71 19.07 8.92 -12.83
N ALA A 72 19.02 10.18 -12.40
CA ALA A 72 18.45 11.28 -13.18
C ALA A 72 19.07 11.42 -14.60
N MET A 73 20.37 11.14 -14.75
CA MET A 73 21.06 11.16 -16.05
C MET A 73 20.61 10.05 -17.02
N ALA A 74 19.95 9.00 -16.51
CA ALA A 74 19.45 7.88 -17.31
C ALA A 74 18.03 8.12 -17.82
N LEU A 75 17.31 9.11 -17.30
CA LEU A 75 15.95 9.41 -17.73
C LEU A 75 15.95 10.37 -18.91
N THR A 76 15.17 10.05 -19.94
CA THR A 76 14.88 11.05 -20.98
C THR A 76 13.93 12.12 -20.43
N GLU A 77 13.93 13.32 -21.01
CA GLU A 77 13.09 14.45 -20.53
C GLU A 77 11.60 14.08 -20.45
N THR A 78 11.13 13.25 -21.38
CA THR A 78 9.74 12.84 -21.54
C THR A 78 9.41 11.46 -20.97
N GLU A 79 10.39 10.75 -20.38
CA GLU A 79 10.16 9.39 -19.87
C GLU A 79 9.11 9.41 -18.77
N PRO A 80 8.03 8.61 -18.84
CA PRO A 80 7.06 8.55 -17.78
C PRO A 80 7.64 8.02 -16.47
N VAL A 81 6.97 8.32 -15.36
CA VAL A 81 7.46 8.01 -14.01
C VAL A 81 6.36 7.43 -13.13
N VAL A 82 6.77 6.65 -12.14
CA VAL A 82 5.86 5.97 -11.23
C VAL A 82 6.27 6.32 -9.80
N PHE A 83 5.34 6.86 -9.03
CA PHE A 83 5.52 7.06 -7.59
C PHE A 83 4.85 5.91 -6.83
N LEU A 84 5.66 5.03 -6.25
CA LEU A 84 5.19 3.83 -5.55
C LEU A 84 5.39 3.95 -4.05
N VAL A 85 4.30 3.83 -3.32
CA VAL A 85 4.28 3.75 -1.86
C VAL A 85 4.13 2.28 -1.45
N HIS A 86 5.21 1.73 -0.92
CA HIS A 86 5.30 0.34 -0.50
C HIS A 86 4.48 0.09 0.79
N PRO A 87 4.19 -1.17 1.18
CA PRO A 87 3.60 -1.50 2.48
C PRO A 87 4.64 -1.44 3.60
N THR A 88 4.20 -1.64 4.84
CA THR A 88 5.12 -1.83 5.96
C THR A 88 5.82 -3.18 5.88
N THR A 89 7.15 -3.19 6.01
CA THR A 89 7.98 -4.37 6.29
C THR A 89 8.39 -4.43 7.77
N TYR A 90 7.92 -3.48 8.58
CA TYR A 90 8.22 -3.40 10.00
C TYR A 90 7.06 -3.90 10.86
N ASP A 91 7.31 -4.93 11.65
CA ASP A 91 6.25 -5.56 12.47
C ASP A 91 5.84 -4.73 13.68
N GLY A 92 6.81 -4.12 14.36
CA GLY A 92 6.63 -3.41 15.62
C GLY A 92 7.52 -3.95 16.74
N GLY A 93 7.09 -3.74 17.98
CA GLY A 93 7.74 -4.22 19.20
C GLY A 93 8.65 -3.18 19.85
N SER A 94 9.61 -2.62 19.12
CA SER A 94 10.54 -1.64 19.72
C SER A 94 10.09 -0.18 19.61
N GLN A 95 9.33 0.12 18.56
CA GLN A 95 9.04 1.47 18.09
C GLN A 95 7.69 1.51 17.38
N TRP A 96 6.98 2.64 17.45
CA TRP A 96 5.73 2.86 16.71
C TRP A 96 5.97 3.05 15.21
N ASN A 97 7.06 3.74 14.87
CA ASN A 97 7.48 3.97 13.50
C ASN A 97 8.93 3.51 13.35
N ALA A 98 9.23 2.71 12.32
CA ALA A 98 10.60 2.29 12.04
C ALA A 98 11.48 3.49 11.65
N PRO A 99 12.73 3.58 12.13
CA PRO A 99 13.79 4.30 11.45
C PRO A 99 13.85 3.84 9.99
N TYR A 100 13.97 4.79 9.07
CA TYR A 100 13.78 4.52 7.65
C TYR A 100 14.94 3.73 7.01
N ASP A 101 16.10 3.74 7.67
CA ASP A 101 17.39 3.20 7.23
C ASP A 101 17.73 1.85 7.87
N ARG A 102 16.75 1.17 8.48
CA ARG A 102 17.00 -0.12 9.11
C ARG A 102 17.36 -1.21 8.09
N PRO A 103 18.50 -1.90 8.25
CA PRO A 103 18.96 -2.86 7.25
C PRO A 103 18.01 -4.03 6.98
N GLN A 104 17.40 -4.59 8.03
CA GLN A 104 16.52 -5.76 7.90
C GLN A 104 15.27 -5.42 7.06
N GLU A 105 14.60 -4.33 7.40
CA GLU A 105 13.40 -3.88 6.70
C GLU A 105 13.71 -3.39 5.28
N ALA A 106 14.92 -2.83 5.05
CA ALA A 106 15.40 -2.47 3.72
C ALA A 106 15.70 -3.69 2.85
N GLU A 107 16.29 -4.75 3.41
CA GLU A 107 16.55 -6.01 2.70
C GLU A 107 15.23 -6.72 2.32
N GLU A 108 14.25 -6.78 3.22
CA GLU A 108 12.92 -7.34 2.93
C GLU A 108 12.20 -6.51 1.85
N LEU A 109 12.26 -5.19 1.94
CA LEU A 109 11.69 -4.28 0.95
C LEU A 109 12.32 -4.50 -0.44
N ALA A 110 13.64 -4.55 -0.52
CA ALA A 110 14.37 -4.73 -1.77
C ALA A 110 14.27 -6.14 -2.35
N GLY A 111 14.29 -7.17 -1.51
CA GLY A 111 14.33 -8.57 -1.94
C GLY A 111 12.96 -9.18 -2.21
N ILE A 112 11.90 -8.73 -1.53
CA ILE A 112 10.56 -9.35 -1.60
C ILE A 112 9.54 -8.37 -2.16
N VAL A 113 9.42 -7.18 -1.57
CA VAL A 113 8.29 -6.29 -1.86
C VAL A 113 8.45 -5.61 -3.22
N LEU A 114 9.57 -4.93 -3.46
CA LEU A 114 9.79 -4.16 -4.69
C LEU A 114 9.76 -5.04 -5.94
N PRO A 115 10.38 -6.23 -5.99
CA PRO A 115 10.28 -7.10 -7.16
C PRO A 115 8.84 -7.51 -7.49
N ASN A 116 8.01 -7.76 -6.47
CA ASN A 116 6.62 -8.17 -6.67
C ASN A 116 5.69 -7.00 -7.04
N TYR A 117 5.90 -5.82 -6.46
CA TYR A 117 4.93 -4.73 -6.53
C TYR A 117 5.38 -3.49 -7.32
N ALA A 118 6.69 -3.23 -7.40
CA ALA A 118 7.25 -2.24 -8.33
C ALA A 118 7.53 -2.86 -9.71
N GLY A 119 7.91 -4.16 -9.73
CA GLY A 119 8.16 -4.95 -10.93
C GLY A 119 7.19 -4.70 -12.09
N PRO A 120 5.87 -4.83 -11.90
CA PRO A 120 4.88 -4.63 -12.96
C PRO A 120 4.91 -3.23 -13.60
N PHE A 121 5.42 -2.23 -12.90
CA PHE A 121 5.37 -0.84 -13.35
C PHE A 121 6.65 -0.38 -14.06
N PHE A 122 7.72 -1.18 -14.07
CA PHE A 122 8.97 -0.82 -14.77
C PHE A 122 8.77 -0.63 -16.27
N ALA A 123 7.84 -1.37 -16.88
CA ALA A 123 7.51 -1.21 -18.29
C ALA A 123 6.75 0.10 -18.60
N ALA A 124 6.07 0.66 -17.59
CA ALA A 124 5.28 1.89 -17.74
C ALA A 124 6.06 3.17 -17.46
N GLY A 125 7.18 3.09 -16.73
CA GLY A 125 8.03 4.24 -16.45
C GLY A 125 9.02 4.01 -15.31
N ALA A 126 9.88 4.99 -15.08
CA ALA A 126 10.89 4.93 -14.04
C ALA A 126 10.27 5.05 -12.64
N VAL A 127 10.59 4.11 -11.76
CA VAL A 127 9.95 3.97 -10.44
C VAL A 127 10.72 4.72 -9.36
N TYR A 128 10.01 5.57 -8.64
CA TYR A 128 10.41 6.23 -7.40
C TYR A 128 9.65 5.58 -6.24
N ALA A 129 10.38 4.98 -5.29
CA ALA A 129 9.82 4.45 -4.06
C ALA A 129 10.57 5.06 -2.86
N PRO A 130 9.91 5.88 -2.02
CA PRO A 130 10.58 6.53 -0.90
C PRO A 130 10.81 5.55 0.25
N HIS A 131 11.89 5.71 0.99
CA HIS A 131 11.92 5.28 2.38
C HIS A 131 11.09 6.28 3.21
N TYR A 132 10.40 5.79 4.23
CA TYR A 132 9.66 6.63 5.17
C TYR A 132 9.62 5.95 6.53
N ARG A 133 9.28 6.70 7.58
CA ARG A 133 9.16 6.13 8.93
C ARG A 133 7.90 5.29 9.03
N GLN A 134 7.98 4.07 8.49
CA GLN A 134 6.88 3.14 8.38
C GLN A 134 6.21 2.95 9.74
N ALA A 135 4.92 3.20 9.84
CA ALA A 135 4.16 2.75 11.00
C ALA A 135 4.24 1.22 11.08
N ALA A 136 4.45 0.70 12.28
CA ALA A 136 4.49 -0.73 12.53
C ALA A 136 3.23 -1.43 12.01
N LEU A 137 3.34 -2.69 11.58
CA LEU A 137 2.19 -3.54 11.27
C LEU A 137 1.20 -3.57 12.43
N TYR A 138 1.72 -3.56 13.66
CA TYR A 138 0.95 -3.40 14.89
C TYR A 138 -0.01 -2.21 14.88
N ALA A 139 0.41 -1.06 14.34
CA ALA A 139 -0.41 0.13 14.24
C ALA A 139 -1.65 -0.10 13.35
N PHE A 140 -1.68 -1.11 12.49
CA PHE A 140 -2.86 -1.46 11.71
C PHE A 140 -3.75 -2.49 12.41
N MET A 141 -3.25 -3.21 13.43
CA MET A 141 -3.98 -4.26 14.16
C MET A 141 -5.02 -3.73 15.14
N ASN A 142 -4.89 -2.48 15.55
CA ASN A 142 -5.77 -1.80 16.49
C ASN A 142 -5.98 -0.34 16.06
N ASN A 143 -7.01 0.31 16.58
CA ASN A 143 -7.37 1.69 16.25
C ASN A 143 -7.25 2.61 17.48
N ARG A 144 -6.25 2.36 18.33
CA ARG A 144 -5.88 3.28 19.42
C ARG A 144 -5.34 4.58 18.82
N GLU A 145 -5.50 5.68 19.55
CA GLU A 145 -4.99 7.00 19.15
C GLU A 145 -3.50 6.93 18.77
N ASP A 146 -2.68 6.24 19.57
CA ASP A 146 -1.25 6.06 19.30
C ASP A 146 -0.96 5.39 17.94
N SER A 147 -1.77 4.40 17.58
CA SER A 147 -1.67 3.72 16.28
C SER A 147 -2.07 4.64 15.13
N ILE A 148 -3.10 5.47 15.33
CA ILE A 148 -3.52 6.48 14.35
C ILE A 148 -2.40 7.51 14.16
N GLN A 149 -1.81 8.03 15.24
CA GLN A 149 -0.71 8.98 15.18
C GLN A 149 0.53 8.40 14.46
N ALA A 150 0.85 7.12 14.69
CA ALA A 150 1.91 6.44 13.96
C ALA A 150 1.64 6.37 12.45
N ARG A 151 0.40 6.02 12.05
CA ARG A 151 -0.03 6.02 10.63
C ARG A 151 0.09 7.42 10.03
N LEU A 152 -0.40 8.45 10.71
CA LEU A 152 -0.34 9.83 10.24
C LEU A 152 1.10 10.33 10.10
N LYS A 153 1.99 9.96 11.03
CA LYS A 153 3.42 10.31 10.92
C LYS A 153 4.10 9.70 9.71
N ALA A 154 3.79 8.44 9.39
CA ALA A 154 4.26 7.80 8.17
C ALA A 154 3.71 8.50 6.92
N HIS A 155 2.45 8.95 6.97
CA HIS A 155 1.83 9.68 5.88
C HIS A 155 2.53 11.02 5.59
N GLU A 156 2.89 11.80 6.62
CA GLU A 156 3.62 13.07 6.46
C GLU A 156 4.93 12.88 5.68
N ASP A 157 5.63 11.78 5.91
CA ASP A 157 6.85 11.44 5.18
C ASP A 157 6.58 11.17 3.70
N VAL A 158 5.53 10.38 3.41
CA VAL A 158 5.10 10.10 2.03
C VAL A 158 4.66 11.39 1.31
N GLN A 159 3.98 12.32 2.00
CA GLN A 159 3.62 13.61 1.41
C GLN A 159 4.87 14.43 1.04
N ARG A 160 5.88 14.48 1.92
CA ARG A 160 7.16 15.17 1.62
C ARG A 160 7.92 14.50 0.48
N ALA A 161 7.93 13.16 0.43
CA ALA A 161 8.51 12.40 -0.68
C ALA A 161 7.81 12.74 -2.00
N PHE A 162 6.48 12.77 -2.01
CA PHE A 162 5.71 13.07 -3.22
C PHE A 162 5.94 14.51 -3.69
N ALA A 163 5.98 15.48 -2.77
CA ALA A 163 6.34 16.85 -3.11
C ALA A 163 7.73 16.95 -3.74
N ARG A 164 8.72 16.20 -3.21
CA ARG A 164 10.06 16.14 -3.80
C ARG A 164 10.08 15.45 -5.17
N PHE A 165 9.34 14.36 -5.32
CA PHE A 165 9.14 13.67 -6.60
C PHE A 165 8.58 14.64 -7.65
N LEU A 166 7.52 15.40 -7.33
CA LEU A 166 6.93 16.39 -8.24
C LEU A 166 7.92 17.48 -8.66
N GLN A 167 8.79 17.94 -7.76
CA GLN A 167 9.87 18.88 -8.10
C GLN A 167 10.86 18.28 -9.10
N GLU A 168 11.22 17.01 -8.93
CA GLU A 168 12.21 16.33 -9.76
C GLU A 168 11.68 16.00 -11.16
N ILE A 169 10.40 15.64 -11.28
CA ILE A 169 9.80 15.23 -12.55
C ILE A 169 9.30 16.42 -13.39
N GLY A 170 9.37 17.64 -12.86
CA GLY A 170 8.97 18.86 -13.55
C GLY A 170 7.45 18.99 -13.77
N GLN A 171 7.06 19.86 -14.70
CA GLN A 171 5.66 20.26 -14.90
C GLN A 171 4.90 19.43 -15.94
N ASP A 172 5.61 18.74 -16.84
CA ASP A 172 4.98 18.15 -18.04
C ASP A 172 5.00 16.62 -18.07
N ARG A 173 5.76 15.98 -17.17
CA ARG A 173 5.95 14.53 -17.22
C ARG A 173 4.70 13.78 -16.74
N PRO A 174 4.15 12.82 -17.51
CA PRO A 174 3.06 11.98 -17.05
C PRO A 174 3.54 11.02 -15.96
N PHE A 175 2.65 10.68 -15.03
CA PHE A 175 2.99 9.82 -13.91
C PHE A 175 1.87 8.87 -13.49
N ILE A 176 2.26 7.81 -12.79
CA ILE A 176 1.37 6.87 -12.08
C ILE A 176 1.62 7.02 -10.57
N VAL A 177 0.57 6.87 -9.78
CA VAL A 177 0.68 6.68 -8.32
C VAL A 177 0.31 5.24 -7.99
N VAL A 178 1.13 4.56 -7.20
CA VAL A 178 0.85 3.19 -6.73
C VAL A 178 0.91 3.18 -5.21
N GLY A 179 -0.09 2.62 -4.56
CA GLY A 179 -0.10 2.35 -3.13
C GLY A 179 -0.33 0.88 -2.90
N VAL A 180 0.50 0.26 -2.07
CA VAL A 180 0.52 -1.21 -1.92
C VAL A 180 0.25 -1.61 -0.47
N GLY A 181 -0.70 -2.52 -0.28
CA GLY A 181 -1.13 -2.99 1.03
C GLY A 181 -1.83 -1.92 1.85
N GLN A 182 -2.23 -2.27 3.08
CA GLN A 182 -3.00 -1.35 3.94
C GLN A 182 -2.27 -0.03 4.19
N GLN A 183 -0.95 -0.05 4.42
CA GLN A 183 -0.18 1.17 4.66
C GLN A 183 0.08 1.97 3.39
N GLY A 184 0.66 1.35 2.36
CA GLY A 184 1.02 2.05 1.12
C GLY A 184 -0.21 2.56 0.38
N GLY A 185 -1.29 1.76 0.37
CA GLY A 185 -2.59 2.17 -0.17
C GLY A 185 -3.22 3.34 0.59
N LEU A 186 -3.19 3.32 1.93
CA LEU A 186 -3.68 4.43 2.75
C LEU A 186 -2.90 5.72 2.44
N HIS A 187 -1.58 5.66 2.38
CA HIS A 187 -0.76 6.85 2.16
C HIS A 187 -0.81 7.37 0.73
N ALA A 188 -0.88 6.49 -0.27
CA ALA A 188 -1.11 6.89 -1.65
C ALA A 188 -2.48 7.55 -1.81
N LEU A 189 -3.53 7.02 -1.17
CA LEU A 189 -4.85 7.65 -1.16
C LEU A 189 -4.81 9.05 -0.53
N GLY A 190 -4.10 9.23 0.59
CA GLY A 190 -3.93 10.55 1.21
C GLY A 190 -3.22 11.54 0.28
N VAL A 191 -2.17 11.11 -0.44
CA VAL A 191 -1.50 11.94 -1.46
C VAL A 191 -2.46 12.34 -2.58
N LEU A 192 -3.33 11.42 -3.03
CA LEU A 192 -4.35 11.74 -4.03
C LEU A 192 -5.33 12.79 -3.51
N LEU A 193 -5.80 12.65 -2.27
CA LEU A 193 -6.74 13.58 -1.63
C LEU A 193 -6.15 14.97 -1.43
N ASP A 194 -4.93 15.05 -0.91
CA ASP A 194 -4.35 16.32 -0.46
C ASP A 194 -3.63 17.09 -1.56
N GLN A 195 -3.04 16.37 -2.53
CA GLN A 195 -2.15 16.98 -3.52
C GLN A 195 -2.67 16.84 -4.95
N VAL A 196 -3.15 15.66 -5.35
CA VAL A 196 -3.49 15.41 -6.77
C VAL A 196 -4.90 15.89 -7.12
N ALA A 197 -5.93 15.44 -6.40
CA ALA A 197 -7.32 15.79 -6.66
C ALA A 197 -7.60 17.31 -6.68
N PRO A 198 -7.10 18.11 -5.71
CA PRO A 198 -7.31 19.57 -5.73
C PRO A 198 -6.51 20.30 -6.81
N ALA A 199 -5.57 19.64 -7.49
CA ALA A 199 -4.65 20.26 -8.46
C ALA A 199 -4.93 19.81 -9.90
N PRO A 200 -5.68 20.60 -10.71
CA PRO A 200 -6.00 20.25 -12.11
C PRO A 200 -4.76 19.91 -12.94
N GLN A 201 -3.64 20.62 -12.74
CA GLN A 201 -2.38 20.39 -13.42
C GLN A 201 -1.78 19.00 -13.12
N LEU A 202 -1.96 18.47 -11.92
CA LEU A 202 -1.51 17.13 -11.56
C LEU A 202 -2.49 16.07 -12.09
N ARG A 203 -3.80 16.31 -11.98
CA ARG A 203 -4.83 15.43 -12.58
C ARG A 203 -4.61 15.23 -14.08
N ARG A 204 -4.22 16.28 -14.82
CA ARG A 204 -3.95 16.19 -16.26
C ARG A 204 -2.81 15.26 -16.63
N ARG A 205 -1.88 15.00 -15.70
CA ARG A 205 -0.66 14.19 -15.89
C ARG A 205 -0.75 12.80 -15.26
N LEU A 206 -1.80 12.51 -14.50
CA LEU A 206 -1.97 11.22 -13.85
C LEU A 206 -2.55 10.20 -14.84
N ALA A 207 -1.79 9.15 -15.17
CA ALA A 207 -2.28 8.09 -16.06
C ALA A 207 -3.35 7.26 -15.34
N ALA A 208 -3.00 6.75 -14.17
CA ALA A 208 -3.93 6.16 -13.22
C ALA A 208 -3.28 6.12 -11.83
N ALA A 209 -4.11 5.98 -10.80
CA ALA A 209 -3.65 5.64 -9.46
C ALA A 209 -4.07 4.20 -9.10
N TYR A 210 -3.12 3.36 -8.68
CA TYR A 210 -3.34 1.97 -8.33
C TYR A 210 -3.25 1.79 -6.81
N ILE A 211 -4.38 1.61 -6.13
CA ILE A 211 -4.47 1.35 -4.70
C ILE A 211 -4.72 -0.15 -4.49
N LEU A 212 -3.63 -0.89 -4.31
CA LEU A 212 -3.61 -2.35 -4.30
C LEU A 212 -3.68 -2.88 -2.87
N GLU A 213 -4.54 -3.87 -2.63
CA GLU A 213 -4.68 -4.57 -1.34
C GLU A 213 -5.09 -3.64 -0.17
N ALA A 214 -5.81 -2.56 -0.46
CA ALA A 214 -6.32 -1.61 0.53
C ALA A 214 -7.73 -1.10 0.19
N PRO A 215 -8.57 -0.80 1.21
CA PRO A 215 -9.91 -0.27 0.99
C PRO A 215 -9.90 1.23 0.63
N VAL A 216 -10.60 1.58 -0.45
CA VAL A 216 -10.86 2.98 -0.83
C VAL A 216 -12.37 3.26 -0.68
N PRO A 217 -12.78 4.04 0.35
CA PRO A 217 -14.20 4.31 0.60
C PRO A 217 -14.91 5.03 -0.55
N LEU A 218 -16.15 4.62 -0.86
CA LEU A 218 -16.91 5.17 -1.99
C LEU A 218 -17.40 6.61 -1.77
N ASP A 219 -17.63 7.00 -0.52
CA ASP A 219 -18.07 8.34 -0.16
C ASP A 219 -17.04 9.44 -0.55
N LEU A 220 -15.76 9.08 -0.67
CA LEU A 220 -14.72 10.01 -1.12
C LEU A 220 -14.95 10.50 -2.56
N PHE A 221 -15.57 9.69 -3.42
CA PHE A 221 -15.88 10.06 -4.81
C PHE A 221 -17.06 11.02 -4.94
N ALA A 222 -17.89 11.15 -3.90
CA ALA A 222 -18.92 12.19 -3.83
C ALA A 222 -18.39 13.51 -3.22
N GLY A 223 -17.16 13.51 -2.72
CA GLY A 223 -16.52 14.67 -2.08
C GLY A 223 -15.15 14.98 -2.69
N PRO A 224 -14.05 14.80 -1.95
CA PRO A 224 -12.71 15.26 -2.37
C PRO A 224 -12.19 14.62 -3.67
N LEU A 225 -12.67 13.43 -4.05
CA LEU A 225 -12.28 12.73 -5.28
C LEU A 225 -13.28 12.89 -6.44
N ALA A 226 -14.26 13.81 -6.35
CA ALA A 226 -15.27 14.00 -7.40
C ALA A 226 -14.65 14.27 -8.79
N GLU A 227 -13.48 14.89 -8.80
CA GLU A 227 -12.71 15.29 -9.97
C GLU A 227 -11.64 14.25 -10.40
N LEU A 228 -11.56 13.13 -9.68
CA LEU A 228 -10.64 12.01 -9.93
C LEU A 228 -11.42 10.68 -9.78
N PRO A 229 -12.21 10.29 -10.80
CA PRO A 229 -13.17 9.20 -10.69
C PRO A 229 -12.50 7.83 -10.60
N ALA A 230 -13.28 6.80 -10.25
CA ALA A 230 -12.86 5.42 -10.44
C ALA A 230 -12.69 5.09 -11.94
N CYS A 231 -11.74 4.20 -12.26
CA CYS A 231 -11.57 3.69 -13.61
C CYS A 231 -12.69 2.68 -13.92
N ALA A 232 -13.69 3.12 -14.69
CA ALA A 232 -14.83 2.33 -15.11
C ALA A 232 -14.56 1.54 -16.39
N GLU A 233 -13.57 1.94 -17.20
CA GLU A 233 -13.23 1.27 -18.46
C GLU A 233 -11.71 1.03 -18.63
N PRO A 234 -11.31 0.04 -19.48
CA PRO A 234 -9.91 -0.36 -19.66
C PRO A 234 -8.99 0.71 -20.26
N ASP A 235 -9.54 1.65 -21.01
CA ASP A 235 -8.85 2.72 -21.73
C ASP A 235 -8.95 4.09 -21.04
N GLN A 236 -9.69 4.17 -19.94
CA GLN A 236 -9.82 5.40 -19.16
C GLN A 236 -8.47 5.81 -18.54
N VAL A 237 -8.17 7.10 -18.48
CA VAL A 237 -7.00 7.64 -17.76
C VAL A 237 -7.46 8.68 -16.75
N ARG A 238 -6.54 9.19 -15.91
CA ARG A 238 -6.85 10.19 -14.88
C ARG A 238 -7.91 9.67 -13.90
N CYS A 239 -7.76 8.43 -13.48
CA CYS A 239 -8.72 7.73 -12.65
C CYS A 239 -8.04 6.82 -11.62
N ILE A 240 -8.82 6.33 -10.64
CA ILE A 240 -8.36 5.48 -9.54
C ILE A 240 -8.80 4.03 -9.76
N ILE A 241 -7.87 3.12 -9.61
CA ILE A 241 -8.06 1.67 -9.53
C ILE A 241 -7.82 1.27 -8.09
N ALA A 242 -8.77 0.55 -7.50
CA ALA A 242 -8.56 -0.05 -6.19
C ALA A 242 -9.15 -1.46 -6.15
N TYR A 243 -8.48 -2.35 -5.43
CA TYR A 243 -9.03 -3.65 -5.07
C TYR A 243 -8.32 -4.23 -3.86
N ALA A 244 -9.00 -5.11 -3.13
CA ALA A 244 -8.39 -5.97 -2.12
C ALA A 244 -8.86 -7.41 -2.35
N THR A 245 -7.90 -8.34 -2.46
CA THR A 245 -8.19 -9.74 -2.79
C THR A 245 -8.73 -10.50 -1.60
N ILE A 246 -9.72 -11.36 -1.84
CA ILE A 246 -10.32 -12.27 -0.85
C ILE A 246 -10.55 -13.65 -1.47
N GLU A 247 -10.00 -14.68 -0.85
CA GLU A 247 -10.31 -16.07 -1.17
C GLU A 247 -11.57 -16.56 -0.42
N PRO A 248 -12.27 -17.60 -0.93
CA PRO A 248 -13.40 -18.19 -0.24
C PRO A 248 -13.02 -18.67 1.17
N GLY A 249 -13.74 -18.15 2.18
CA GLY A 249 -13.53 -18.53 3.58
C GLY A 249 -12.62 -17.62 4.39
N GLU A 250 -11.99 -16.59 3.80
CA GLU A 250 -11.12 -15.64 4.51
C GLU A 250 -11.91 -14.58 5.32
N ARG A 251 -12.76 -15.02 6.25
CA ARG A 251 -13.60 -14.12 7.07
C ARG A 251 -12.78 -13.13 7.88
N ASP A 252 -11.65 -13.55 8.43
CA ASP A 252 -10.78 -12.69 9.24
C ASP A 252 -10.16 -11.56 8.42
N ARG A 253 -9.91 -11.80 7.12
CA ARG A 253 -9.39 -10.79 6.20
C ARG A 253 -10.47 -9.79 5.81
N VAL A 254 -11.69 -10.25 5.54
CA VAL A 254 -12.86 -9.39 5.29
C VAL A 254 -13.08 -8.45 6.47
N ASP A 255 -13.13 -9.00 7.69
CA ASP A 255 -13.30 -8.24 8.92
C ASP A 255 -12.15 -7.26 9.19
N ALA A 256 -10.90 -7.66 8.90
CA ALA A 256 -9.73 -6.80 8.99
C ALA A 256 -9.75 -5.60 8.02
N LEU A 257 -10.35 -5.74 6.83
CA LEU A 257 -10.39 -4.70 5.80
C LEU A 257 -11.62 -3.80 5.93
N LEU A 258 -12.80 -4.37 6.15
CA LEU A 258 -14.07 -3.65 6.10
C LEU A 258 -14.56 -3.19 7.48
N GLU A 259 -14.48 -4.04 8.49
CA GLU A 259 -15.05 -3.74 9.81
C GLU A 259 -14.06 -3.03 10.73
N ARG A 260 -12.81 -3.51 10.76
CA ARG A 260 -11.74 -2.97 11.62
C ARG A 260 -10.79 -2.03 10.89
N GLY A 261 -10.80 -2.06 9.56
CA GLY A 261 -9.97 -1.19 8.73
C GLY A 261 -10.37 0.27 8.89
N MET A 262 -9.38 1.17 8.83
CA MET A 262 -9.61 2.61 8.75
C MET A 262 -9.07 3.15 7.43
N SER A 263 -9.71 4.20 6.93
CA SER A 263 -9.28 4.92 5.74
C SER A 263 -9.62 6.41 5.88
N TRP A 264 -9.13 7.22 4.94
CA TRP A 264 -9.35 8.66 4.96
C TRP A 264 -10.83 9.04 4.91
N THR A 265 -11.17 10.13 5.58
CA THR A 265 -12.45 10.82 5.49
C THR A 265 -12.29 12.10 4.66
N GLY A 266 -13.42 12.66 4.19
CA GLY A 266 -13.40 13.84 3.33
C GLY A 266 -12.86 15.12 3.99
N ASP A 267 -12.76 15.15 5.31
CA ASP A 267 -12.22 16.23 6.13
C ASP A 267 -10.74 16.02 6.54
N GLY A 268 -10.08 14.99 6.01
CA GLY A 268 -8.66 14.73 6.26
C GLY A 268 -8.37 13.95 7.56
N GLY A 269 -9.38 13.34 8.17
CA GLY A 269 -9.24 12.40 9.29
C GLY A 269 -9.10 10.94 8.85
N LEU A 270 -8.91 10.05 9.81
CA LEU A 270 -9.05 8.60 9.61
C LEU A 270 -10.28 8.10 10.37
N ASP A 271 -11.13 7.34 9.71
CA ASP A 271 -12.29 6.67 10.32
C ASP A 271 -12.45 5.25 9.79
N TYR A 272 -13.29 4.45 10.45
CA TYR A 272 -13.63 3.10 10.05
C TYR A 272 -14.17 3.06 8.61
N VAL A 273 -13.81 1.99 7.90
CA VAL A 273 -14.34 1.68 6.56
C VAL A 273 -15.78 1.15 6.64
N ALA A 274 -16.18 0.62 7.79
CA ALA A 274 -17.47 -0.01 8.02
C ALA A 274 -18.63 0.87 7.57
N GLY A 275 -19.50 0.33 6.72
CA GLY A 275 -20.69 1.02 6.22
C GLY A 275 -20.45 2.06 5.11
N ARG A 276 -19.20 2.32 4.69
CA ARG A 276 -18.88 3.33 3.67
C ARG A 276 -18.84 2.77 2.24
N GLY A 277 -18.84 1.44 2.10
CA GLY A 277 -18.59 0.76 0.83
C GLY A 277 -17.15 0.99 0.36
N THR A 278 -16.63 0.13 -0.51
CA THR A 278 -15.27 0.28 -1.03
C THR A 278 -15.23 0.11 -2.54
N LEU A 279 -14.32 0.84 -3.20
CA LEU A 279 -14.08 0.71 -4.62
C LEU A 279 -13.45 -0.66 -4.92
N CYS A 280 -14.01 -1.37 -5.91
CA CYS A 280 -13.42 -2.54 -6.51
C CYS A 280 -13.39 -2.38 -8.03
N VAL A 281 -12.19 -2.40 -8.61
CA VAL A 281 -11.93 -2.50 -10.05
C VAL A 281 -11.31 -3.87 -10.30
N ASN A 282 -11.97 -4.70 -11.11
CA ASN A 282 -11.52 -6.05 -11.39
C ASN A 282 -10.29 -6.00 -12.33
N PRO A 283 -9.08 -6.44 -11.92
CA PRO A 283 -7.87 -6.35 -12.73
C PRO A 283 -7.86 -7.30 -13.94
N LEU A 284 -8.84 -8.21 -14.05
CA LEU A 284 -9.00 -9.06 -15.24
C LEU A 284 -9.88 -8.40 -16.32
N LEU A 285 -10.67 -7.38 -15.95
CA LEU A 285 -11.60 -6.68 -16.83
C LEU A 285 -11.29 -5.18 -16.94
N TRP A 286 -10.52 -4.63 -16.00
CA TRP A 286 -10.20 -3.21 -15.85
C TRP A 286 -11.42 -2.30 -15.78
N ARG A 287 -12.45 -2.75 -15.03
CA ARG A 287 -13.72 -2.04 -14.85
C ARG A 287 -14.34 -2.29 -13.47
N THR A 288 -15.24 -1.42 -13.05
CA THR A 288 -16.00 -1.49 -11.78
C THR A 288 -17.20 -2.44 -11.84
N SER A 289 -17.15 -3.49 -12.67
CA SER A 289 -18.27 -4.42 -12.85
C SER A 289 -18.23 -5.56 -11.84
N GLU A 290 -19.40 -6.04 -11.46
CA GLU A 290 -19.58 -7.29 -10.72
C GLU A 290 -19.58 -8.53 -11.63
N ASP A 291 -19.28 -8.38 -12.93
CA ASP A 291 -19.15 -9.52 -13.84
C ASP A 291 -18.02 -10.46 -13.40
N PHE A 292 -18.29 -11.76 -13.45
CA PHE A 292 -17.28 -12.77 -13.22
C PHE A 292 -16.28 -12.83 -14.38
N ALA A 293 -15.01 -12.62 -14.07
CA ALA A 293 -13.90 -12.76 -15.00
C ALA A 293 -13.28 -14.16 -14.86
N PRO A 294 -13.43 -15.05 -15.87
CA PRO A 294 -12.87 -16.40 -15.78
C PRO A 294 -11.35 -16.38 -15.82
N ALA A 295 -10.72 -17.39 -15.21
CA ALA A 295 -9.26 -17.51 -15.13
C ALA A 295 -8.53 -17.40 -16.47
N ARG A 296 -9.18 -17.73 -17.60
CA ARG A 296 -8.61 -17.55 -18.95
C ARG A 296 -8.23 -16.10 -19.31
N LEU A 297 -8.72 -15.12 -18.56
CA LEU A 297 -8.41 -13.69 -18.75
C LEU A 297 -7.20 -13.24 -17.92
N HIS A 298 -6.77 -14.05 -16.94
CA HIS A 298 -5.64 -13.77 -16.05
C HIS A 298 -4.31 -13.93 -16.78
N ARG A 299 -3.67 -12.81 -17.11
CA ARG A 299 -2.40 -12.76 -17.86
C ARG A 299 -1.25 -13.37 -17.08
N GLY A 300 -1.25 -13.22 -15.77
CA GLY A 300 -0.42 -14.05 -14.91
C GLY A 300 0.07 -13.39 -13.63
N GLY A 301 0.24 -14.23 -12.61
CA GLY A 301 0.83 -13.85 -11.33
C GLY A 301 2.28 -14.30 -11.23
N ALA A 302 3.07 -13.63 -10.40
CA ALA A 302 4.47 -13.94 -10.21
C ALA A 302 4.87 -13.86 -8.73
N ALA A 303 5.73 -14.79 -8.31
CA ALA A 303 6.51 -14.68 -7.09
C ALA A 303 7.93 -14.26 -7.50
N ALA A 304 8.21 -12.97 -7.38
CA ALA A 304 9.41 -12.31 -7.91
C ALA A 304 10.52 -12.11 -6.85
N GLU A 305 10.44 -12.82 -5.72
CA GLU A 305 11.42 -12.72 -4.64
C GLU A 305 12.85 -12.99 -5.16
N GLY A 306 13.78 -12.10 -4.79
CA GLY A 306 15.19 -12.18 -5.15
C GLY A 306 15.56 -11.71 -6.57
N LEU A 307 14.59 -11.25 -7.36
CA LEU A 307 14.88 -10.67 -8.67
C LEU A 307 15.48 -9.26 -8.55
N ALA A 308 16.43 -8.93 -9.42
CA ALA A 308 16.99 -7.58 -9.46
C ALA A 308 15.96 -6.60 -10.07
N PRO A 309 16.05 -5.29 -9.76
CA PRO A 309 15.23 -4.28 -10.41
C PRO A 309 15.36 -4.36 -11.94
N GLY A 310 14.23 -4.48 -12.63
CA GLY A 310 14.18 -4.64 -14.09
C GLY A 310 14.24 -6.08 -14.61
N ASP A 311 14.51 -7.08 -13.77
CA ASP A 311 14.37 -8.49 -14.15
C ASP A 311 12.88 -8.87 -14.21
N HIS A 312 12.47 -9.54 -15.30
CA HIS A 312 11.09 -9.95 -15.49
C HIS A 312 10.89 -11.42 -15.07
N PRO A 313 10.02 -11.71 -14.09
CA PRO A 313 9.64 -13.09 -13.78
C PRO A 313 8.88 -13.70 -14.96
N SER A 314 8.81 -15.04 -15.03
CA SER A 314 7.89 -15.73 -15.94
C SER A 314 6.50 -15.82 -15.30
N PRO A 315 5.49 -15.04 -15.75
CA PRO A 315 4.20 -15.01 -15.09
C PRO A 315 3.43 -16.32 -15.29
N LEU A 316 2.77 -16.78 -14.24
CA LEU A 316 1.89 -17.95 -14.29
C LEU A 316 0.49 -17.49 -14.74
N ALA A 317 0.17 -17.68 -16.01
CA ALA A 317 -1.16 -17.38 -16.56
C ALA A 317 -2.25 -18.34 -16.04
N ASN A 318 -3.51 -17.95 -16.21
CA ASN A 318 -4.68 -18.81 -15.96
C ASN A 318 -4.80 -19.38 -14.52
N GLN A 319 -4.40 -18.62 -13.50
CA GLN A 319 -4.30 -19.12 -12.13
C GLN A 319 -5.58 -18.93 -11.33
N THR A 320 -6.32 -17.84 -11.57
CA THR A 320 -7.49 -17.47 -10.79
C THR A 320 -8.50 -16.69 -11.64
N GLY A 321 -9.80 -16.94 -11.46
CA GLY A 321 -10.86 -16.02 -11.85
C GLY A 321 -11.12 -14.98 -10.77
N ALA A 322 -11.73 -13.86 -11.12
CA ALA A 322 -11.96 -12.76 -10.18
C ALA A 322 -13.32 -12.09 -10.42
N GLN A 323 -13.95 -11.61 -9.35
CA GLN A 323 -15.22 -10.89 -9.38
C GLN A 323 -15.28 -9.87 -8.25
N CYS A 324 -15.68 -8.64 -8.55
CA CYS A 324 -15.98 -7.67 -7.51
C CYS A 324 -17.31 -8.04 -6.83
N GLN A 325 -17.31 -8.10 -5.50
CA GLN A 325 -18.51 -8.31 -4.69
C GLN A 325 -18.40 -7.49 -3.40
N ASN A 326 -19.39 -6.64 -3.11
CA ASN A 326 -19.43 -5.80 -1.90
C ASN A 326 -18.14 -4.96 -1.68
N GLY A 327 -17.53 -4.47 -2.76
CA GLY A 327 -16.29 -3.68 -2.71
C GLY A 327 -15.00 -4.47 -2.51
N LEU A 328 -15.07 -5.80 -2.45
CA LEU A 328 -13.92 -6.69 -2.39
C LEU A 328 -13.73 -7.45 -3.70
N LEU A 329 -12.48 -7.80 -4.03
CA LEU A 329 -12.17 -8.62 -5.19
C LEU A 329 -12.14 -10.09 -4.77
N MET A 330 -13.26 -10.77 -4.96
CA MET A 330 -13.37 -12.20 -4.73
C MET A 330 -12.57 -12.93 -5.81
N ILE A 331 -11.61 -13.74 -5.40
CA ILE A 331 -10.78 -14.53 -6.32
C ILE A 331 -11.06 -16.02 -6.13
N GLU A 332 -10.90 -16.80 -7.19
CA GLU A 332 -10.80 -18.25 -7.06
C GLU A 332 -9.45 -18.62 -6.43
N THR A 333 -9.38 -19.68 -5.64
CA THR A 333 -8.09 -20.14 -5.08
C THR A 333 -7.08 -20.40 -6.22
N PRO A 334 -5.91 -19.72 -6.22
CA PRO A 334 -4.94 -19.86 -7.29
C PRO A 334 -4.50 -21.30 -7.50
N ARG A 335 -4.38 -21.73 -8.77
CA ARG A 335 -3.99 -23.12 -9.10
C ARG A 335 -2.62 -23.49 -8.55
N SER A 336 -1.63 -22.62 -8.73
CA SER A 336 -0.28 -22.80 -8.19
C SER A 336 -0.22 -22.41 -6.72
N ARG A 337 0.46 -23.21 -5.91
CA ARG A 337 0.67 -22.94 -4.48
C ARG A 337 1.58 -21.75 -4.21
N VAL A 338 2.45 -21.40 -5.15
CA VAL A 338 3.38 -20.26 -5.00
C VAL A 338 2.64 -18.91 -5.04
N LEU A 339 1.41 -18.90 -5.54
CA LEU A 339 0.52 -17.73 -5.58
C LEU A 339 -0.59 -17.82 -4.52
N ARG A 340 -0.36 -18.56 -3.43
CA ARG A 340 -1.30 -18.65 -2.31
C ARG A 340 -0.67 -18.03 -1.08
N ARG A 341 -1.48 -17.30 -0.31
CA ARG A 341 -1.01 -16.66 0.93
C ARG A 341 -0.41 -17.70 1.89
N PRO A 342 0.75 -17.42 2.49
CA PRO A 342 1.34 -18.33 3.47
C PRO A 342 0.49 -18.38 4.76
N HIS A 343 0.53 -19.49 5.48
CA HIS A 343 -0.15 -19.59 6.77
C HIS A 343 0.77 -19.10 7.90
N ARG A 344 0.75 -17.80 8.18
CA ARG A 344 1.54 -17.15 9.25
C ARG A 344 0.67 -16.22 10.08
N LEU A 345 1.12 -15.91 11.31
CA LEU A 345 0.45 -14.94 12.17
C LEU A 345 0.41 -13.58 11.47
N ALA A 346 -0.72 -12.87 11.60
CA ALA A 346 -0.95 -11.57 10.99
C ALA A 346 -0.87 -11.49 9.46
N GLU A 347 -0.84 -12.63 8.74
CA GLU A 347 -0.74 -12.64 7.28
C GLU A 347 -1.88 -11.87 6.61
N THR A 348 -3.07 -11.88 7.21
CA THR A 348 -4.24 -11.13 6.70
C THR A 348 -4.01 -9.62 6.65
N ARG A 349 -2.98 -9.10 7.32
CA ARG A 349 -2.58 -7.68 7.33
C ARG A 349 -1.37 -7.40 6.45
N ARG A 350 -0.69 -8.43 5.96
CA ARG A 350 0.46 -8.31 5.07
C ARG A 350 0.03 -8.38 3.61
N VAL A 351 0.87 -7.82 2.76
CA VAL A 351 0.82 -8.14 1.33
C VAL A 351 1.45 -9.52 1.12
N PRO A 352 0.92 -10.34 0.20
CA PRO A 352 1.53 -11.62 -0.11
C PRO A 352 2.94 -11.44 -0.68
N PRO A 353 3.85 -12.43 -0.51
CA PRO A 353 5.19 -12.41 -1.10
C PRO A 353 5.18 -12.75 -2.61
N PHE A 354 4.09 -12.40 -3.28
CA PHE A 354 3.85 -12.57 -4.71
C PHE A 354 2.85 -11.50 -5.15
N ASN A 355 2.85 -11.16 -6.44
CA ASN A 355 1.78 -10.36 -7.02
C ASN A 355 0.90 -11.26 -7.90
N LEU A 356 -0.36 -11.41 -7.47
CA LEU A 356 -1.31 -12.28 -8.16
C LEU A 356 -1.59 -11.78 -9.58
N PHE A 357 -1.58 -10.47 -9.81
CA PHE A 357 -1.95 -9.84 -11.07
C PHE A 357 -0.75 -9.17 -11.75
N TYR A 358 0.47 -9.71 -11.57
CA TYR A 358 1.72 -9.10 -12.04
C TYR A 358 1.65 -8.68 -13.52
N ALA A 359 1.36 -9.63 -14.42
CA ALA A 359 1.33 -9.36 -15.86
C ALA A 359 0.06 -8.61 -16.31
N ASP A 360 -1.00 -8.66 -15.50
CA ASP A 360 -2.20 -7.87 -15.73
C ASP A 360 -1.90 -6.38 -15.45
N LEU A 361 -1.27 -6.07 -14.32
CA LEU A 361 -0.84 -4.73 -13.93
C LEU A 361 0.19 -4.15 -14.91
N GLU A 362 1.16 -4.96 -15.33
CA GLU A 362 2.15 -4.55 -16.34
C GLU A 362 1.46 -4.13 -17.64
N ALA A 363 0.56 -4.97 -18.17
CA ALA A 363 -0.15 -4.66 -19.41
C ALA A 363 -1.12 -3.46 -19.29
N ASP A 364 -1.75 -3.23 -18.13
CA ASP A 364 -2.65 -2.09 -17.93
C ASP A 364 -1.89 -0.77 -17.70
N SER A 365 -0.83 -0.78 -16.89
CA SER A 365 -0.05 0.41 -16.62
C SER A 365 0.63 0.96 -17.88
N VAL A 366 1.19 0.10 -18.73
CA VAL A 366 1.72 0.49 -20.05
C VAL A 366 0.62 1.09 -20.92
N ARG A 367 -0.52 0.40 -21.06
CA ARG A 367 -1.64 0.87 -21.90
C ARG A 367 -2.14 2.25 -21.47
N ARG A 368 -2.38 2.47 -20.17
CA ARG A 368 -2.89 3.76 -19.66
C ARG A 368 -1.85 4.86 -19.81
N MET A 369 -0.58 4.54 -19.65
CA MET A 369 0.49 5.52 -19.86
C MET A 369 0.59 5.95 -21.32
N GLU A 370 0.51 5.02 -22.26
CA GLU A 370 0.50 5.31 -23.70
C GLU A 370 -0.71 6.17 -24.10
N ILE A 371 -1.90 5.82 -23.61
CA ILE A 371 -3.13 6.59 -23.85
C ILE A 371 -2.99 8.02 -23.31
N LEU A 372 -2.54 8.17 -22.07
CA LEU A 372 -2.36 9.50 -21.49
C LEU A 372 -1.33 10.31 -22.28
N THR A 373 -0.20 9.71 -22.64
CA THR A 373 0.86 10.39 -23.39
C THR A 373 0.34 10.89 -24.74
N ALA A 374 -0.49 10.10 -25.42
CA ALA A 374 -1.15 10.52 -26.66
C ALA A 374 -2.12 11.70 -26.42
N ILE A 375 -2.96 11.63 -25.38
CA ILE A 375 -3.88 12.71 -24.99
C ILE A 375 -3.10 14.00 -24.68
N MET A 376 -2.03 13.92 -23.88
CA MET A 376 -1.22 15.09 -23.52
C MET A 376 -0.52 15.71 -24.73
N ALA A 377 -0.01 14.88 -25.65
CA ALA A 377 0.59 15.36 -26.89
C ALA A 377 -0.43 16.07 -27.79
N GLU A 378 -1.69 15.63 -27.79
CA GLU A 378 -2.78 16.30 -28.49
C GLU A 378 -3.17 17.62 -27.79
N GLU A 379 -3.38 17.60 -26.47
CA GLU A 379 -3.69 18.79 -25.67
C GLU A 379 -2.62 19.89 -25.82
N ALA A 380 -1.34 19.51 -25.89
CA ALA A 380 -0.24 20.45 -26.11
C ALA A 380 -0.27 21.13 -27.48
N ARG A 381 -0.84 20.49 -28.52
CA ARG A 381 -0.98 21.10 -29.86
C ARG A 381 -2.06 22.19 -29.91
N TYR A 382 -3.08 22.09 -29.06
CA TYR A 382 -4.21 23.01 -29.03
C TYR A 382 -4.06 24.14 -28.01
N ALA A 383 -3.00 24.14 -27.20
CA ALA A 383 -2.71 25.25 -26.31
C ALA A 383 -2.37 26.52 -27.12
N PRO A 384 -3.02 27.68 -26.85
CA PRO A 384 -2.64 28.93 -27.49
C PRO A 384 -1.14 29.21 -27.24
N PRO A 385 -0.42 29.80 -28.21
CA PRO A 385 0.95 30.20 -27.97
C PRO A 385 1.00 31.11 -26.74
N LEU A 386 2.00 30.90 -25.87
CA LEU A 386 2.29 31.84 -24.78
C LEU A 386 2.43 33.24 -25.40
N GLU A 387 1.62 34.19 -24.95
CA GLU A 387 1.85 35.59 -25.26
C GLU A 387 3.28 35.92 -24.77
N GLY A 388 4.07 36.56 -25.63
CA GLY A 388 5.47 36.84 -25.35
C GLY A 388 5.63 37.56 -24.01
N VAL A 389 6.80 37.40 -23.37
CA VAL A 389 7.13 38.10 -22.13
C VAL A 389 6.91 39.61 -22.34
N GLU A 390 5.83 40.15 -21.78
CA GLU A 390 5.66 41.60 -21.67
C GLU A 390 6.62 42.07 -20.56
N GLU A 391 7.67 42.77 -20.95
CA GLU A 391 8.42 43.61 -20.03
C GLU A 391 7.45 44.66 -19.47
N VAL A 392 7.03 44.47 -18.23
CA VAL A 392 6.30 45.49 -17.49
C VAL A 392 7.25 46.66 -17.27
N GLU A 393 7.08 47.73 -18.04
CA GLU A 393 7.77 49.00 -17.83
C GLU A 393 7.43 49.48 -16.41
N ILE A 394 8.43 49.53 -15.53
CA ILE A 394 8.28 50.03 -14.17
C ILE A 394 7.88 51.50 -14.27
N ALA A 395 6.62 51.80 -13.96
CA ALA A 395 6.13 53.18 -13.94
C ALA A 395 7.01 54.03 -13.01
N PRO A 396 7.47 55.21 -13.43
CA PRO A 396 8.35 56.04 -12.61
C PRO A 396 7.61 56.47 -11.34
N VAL A 397 8.14 56.05 -10.19
CA VAL A 397 7.73 56.54 -8.88
C VAL A 397 8.09 58.04 -8.85
N LYS A 398 7.10 58.92 -8.99
CA LYS A 398 7.27 60.34 -8.69
C LYS A 398 7.35 60.50 -7.18
N PRO A 399 8.46 60.96 -6.60
CA PRO A 399 8.47 61.41 -5.21
C PRO A 399 7.49 62.59 -5.10
N ILE A 400 6.63 62.56 -4.09
CA ILE A 400 5.86 63.74 -3.71
C ILE A 400 6.83 64.59 -2.87
N ASP A 401 7.34 65.67 -3.44
CA ASP A 401 8.07 66.67 -2.66
C ASP A 401 7.09 67.36 -1.70
N GLY A 402 7.28 67.14 -0.41
CA GLY A 402 6.58 67.77 0.70
C GLY A 402 7.48 67.86 1.92
#